data_AF-A0A6A4NIQ2-F1
#
_entry.id   AF-A0A6A4NIQ2-F1
#
_cell.length_a   1.000
_cell.length_b   1.000
_cell.length_c   1.000
_cell.angle_alpha   90.00
_cell.angle_beta   90.00
_cell.angle_gamma   90.00
#
_symmetry.space_group_name_H-M   'P 1'
#
loop_
_entity.id
_entity.type
_entity.pdbx_description
1 polymer ?
#
loop_
_entity_poly.entity_id
_entity_poly.type
_entity_poly.pdbx_seq_one_letter_code
_entity_poly.pdbx_strand_id
1 'polypeptide(L)'
;MGMAASESQQYHVLAVDDSIIDRKLIERLLKTSSYQVTTVDSGSKALEFLGLQKNDETNPIRPCVSPKIHQDMEVNLVITDYCMPGMTGYDLLKKIKESSSLRNIPVVIMSSENVPSRITRCLEEGADEFFLKPVRKSDLNRLEPHIKRTKLKDQKQETLEKVENLEQQQQIQNDQPQQQILQPESETNIEQQQKQQTTTTITTTREE
;
A
#
# COMPACT_ATOMS: atom_id res chain seq x y z
N MET A 1 23.21 -26.66 11.04
CA MET A 1 22.34 -25.51 11.33
C MET A 1 22.14 -24.78 10.02
N GLY A 2 21.06 -25.10 9.29
CA GLY A 2 20.79 -24.55 7.96
C GLY A 2 20.41 -23.08 8.09
N MET A 3 21.15 -22.21 7.42
CA MET A 3 20.78 -20.80 7.27
C MET A 3 19.49 -20.74 6.45
N ALA A 4 18.41 -20.27 7.06
CA ALA A 4 17.24 -19.86 6.32
C ALA A 4 17.67 -18.71 5.40
N ALA A 5 17.69 -18.95 4.09
CA ALA A 5 17.85 -17.90 3.11
C ALA A 5 16.64 -16.98 3.26
N SER A 6 16.82 -15.83 3.91
CA SER A 6 15.82 -14.77 3.86
C SER A 6 15.60 -14.44 2.40
N GLU A 7 14.39 -14.64 1.88
CA GLU A 7 14.02 -14.14 0.56
C GLU A 7 14.33 -12.65 0.53
N SER A 8 15.43 -12.29 -0.12
CA SER A 8 15.83 -10.91 -0.32
C SER A 8 14.80 -10.31 -1.25
N GLN A 9 13.82 -9.61 -0.68
CA GLN A 9 12.76 -9.04 -1.48
C GLN A 9 13.34 -7.95 -2.37
N GLN A 10 13.39 -8.26 -3.66
CA GLN A 10 13.96 -7.40 -4.68
C GLN A 10 12.97 -6.29 -5.01
N TYR A 11 13.36 -5.04 -4.80
CA TYR A 11 12.53 -3.90 -5.18
C TYR A 11 12.63 -3.65 -6.67
N HIS A 12 11.50 -3.32 -7.29
CA HIS A 12 11.41 -3.03 -8.71
C HIS A 12 11.43 -1.53 -8.99
N VAL A 13 12.33 -1.12 -9.88
CA VAL A 13 12.51 0.27 -10.33
C VAL A 13 12.19 0.36 -11.82
N LEU A 14 11.34 1.32 -12.17
CA LEU A 14 11.10 1.70 -13.56
C LEU A 14 12.02 2.86 -13.94
N ALA A 15 12.95 2.64 -14.86
CA ALA A 15 13.86 3.65 -15.38
C ALA A 15 13.42 4.15 -16.76
N VAL A 16 13.21 5.46 -16.90
CA VAL A 16 12.67 6.10 -18.10
C VAL A 16 13.71 7.08 -18.64
N ASP A 17 14.24 6.82 -19.83
CA ASP A 17 15.26 7.70 -20.44
C ASP A 17 15.30 7.47 -21.95
N ASP A 18 15.21 8.52 -22.75
CA ASP A 18 15.23 8.44 -24.21
C ASP A 18 16.65 8.14 -24.75
N SER A 19 17.68 8.55 -24.02
CA SER A 19 19.07 8.24 -24.34
C SER A 19 19.40 6.79 -24.00
N ILE A 20 19.71 5.98 -25.03
CA ILE A 20 20.11 4.58 -24.84
C ILE A 20 21.36 4.41 -23.97
N ILE A 21 22.26 5.40 -23.98
CA ILE A 21 23.51 5.37 -23.22
C ILE A 21 23.18 5.57 -21.73
N ASP A 22 22.40 6.61 -21.42
CA ASP A 22 21.99 6.92 -20.05
C ASP A 22 21.11 5.81 -19.48
N ARG A 23 20.17 5.30 -20.29
CA ARG A 23 19.33 4.14 -19.95
C ARG A 23 20.15 2.91 -19.57
N LYS A 24 21.19 2.58 -20.33
CA LYS A 24 22.10 1.46 -20.01
C LYS A 24 22.95 1.73 -18.77
N LEU A 25 23.37 2.97 -18.56
CA LEU A 25 24.14 3.36 -17.37
C LEU A 25 23.29 3.18 -16.11
N ILE A 26 22.08 3.76 -16.08
CA ILE A 26 21.21 3.70 -14.91
C ILE A 26 20.76 2.27 -14.63
N GLU A 27 20.46 1.48 -15.67
CA GLU A 27 20.14 0.06 -15.55
C GLU A 27 21.26 -0.72 -14.85
N ARG A 28 22.51 -0.53 -15.29
CA ARG A 28 23.68 -1.19 -14.68
C ARG A 28 23.90 -0.77 -13.24
N LEU A 29 23.79 0.53 -12.95
CA LEU A 29 23.97 1.05 -11.59
C LEU A 29 22.91 0.48 -10.63
N LEU A 30 21.65 0.48 -11.03
CA LEU A 30 20.55 -0.05 -10.22
C LEU A 30 20.64 -1.57 -10.04
N LYS A 31 20.96 -2.33 -11.09
CA LYS A 31 21.17 -3.79 -10.99
C LYS A 31 22.33 -4.14 -10.05
N THR A 32 23.40 -3.35 -10.08
CA THR A 32 24.55 -3.52 -9.15
C THR A 32 24.17 -3.23 -7.70
N SER A 33 23.15 -2.39 -7.48
CA SER A 33 22.56 -2.10 -6.17
C SER A 33 21.43 -3.08 -5.79
N SER A 34 21.35 -4.25 -6.44
CA SER A 34 20.37 -5.30 -6.15
C SER A 34 18.90 -4.93 -6.41
N TYR A 35 18.64 -3.94 -7.26
CA TYR A 35 17.28 -3.64 -7.72
C TYR A 35 16.92 -4.48 -8.95
N GLN A 36 15.64 -4.86 -9.05
CA GLN A 36 15.07 -5.28 -10.32
C GLN A 36 14.77 -4.01 -11.12
N VAL A 37 15.06 -4.02 -12.43
CA VAL A 37 14.92 -2.81 -13.25
C VAL A 37 14.19 -3.13 -14.53
N THR A 38 13.13 -2.39 -14.81
CA THR A 38 12.55 -2.28 -16.14
C THR A 38 12.97 -0.95 -16.73
N THR A 39 13.42 -0.95 -17.99
CA THR A 39 13.77 0.29 -18.69
C THR A 39 12.79 0.55 -19.82
N VAL A 40 12.42 1.81 -20.01
CA VAL A 40 11.60 2.30 -21.12
C VAL A 40 12.23 3.57 -21.71
N ASP A 41 11.93 3.86 -22.96
CA ASP A 41 12.58 4.93 -23.73
C ASP A 41 11.76 6.21 -23.87
N SER A 42 10.55 6.24 -23.31
CA SER A 42 9.71 7.43 -23.35
C SER A 42 8.74 7.44 -22.17
N GLY A 43 8.28 8.64 -21.82
CA GLY A 43 7.23 8.76 -20.82
C GLY A 43 5.91 8.11 -21.27
N SER A 44 5.59 8.09 -22.56
CA SER A 44 4.36 7.44 -23.05
C SER A 44 4.37 5.94 -22.78
N LYS A 45 5.48 5.26 -23.03
CA LYS A 45 5.66 3.85 -22.67
C LYS A 45 5.69 3.63 -21.16
N ALA A 46 6.19 4.59 -20.39
CA ALA A 46 6.12 4.52 -18.94
C ALA A 46 4.66 4.53 -18.45
N LEU A 47 3.80 5.39 -19.00
CA LEU A 47 2.38 5.42 -18.67
C LEU A 47 1.65 4.14 -19.09
N GLU A 48 1.98 3.60 -20.26
CA GLU A 48 1.46 2.29 -20.72
C GLU A 48 1.86 1.18 -19.76
N PHE A 49 3.15 1.12 -19.37
CA PHE A 49 3.67 0.14 -18.42
C PHE A 49 3.02 0.26 -17.04
N LEU A 50 2.74 1.48 -16.58
CA LEU A 50 2.08 1.76 -15.31
C LEU A 50 0.55 1.59 -15.36
N GLY A 51 -0.03 1.25 -16.51
CA GLY A 51 -1.47 1.08 -16.67
C GLY A 51 -2.29 2.38 -16.64
N LEU A 52 -1.65 3.54 -16.84
CA LEU A 52 -2.32 4.84 -16.90
C LEU A 52 -2.85 5.20 -18.28
N GLN A 53 -2.42 4.50 -19.32
CA GLN A 53 -2.95 4.74 -20.67
C GLN A 53 -4.23 3.93 -20.87
N LYS A 54 -5.38 4.62 -20.84
CA LYS A 54 -6.64 4.05 -21.33
C LYS A 54 -6.52 3.94 -22.85
N ASN A 55 -6.47 2.73 -23.38
CA ASN A 55 -6.74 2.52 -24.80
C ASN A 55 -8.19 2.98 -25.02
N ASP A 56 -8.39 3.99 -25.87
CA ASP A 56 -9.72 4.41 -26.28
C ASP A 56 -10.53 3.18 -26.71
N GLU A 57 -11.73 3.04 -26.15
CA GLU A 57 -12.75 2.05 -26.51
C GLU A 57 -13.31 2.32 -27.91
N THR A 58 -12.48 2.32 -28.95
CA THR A 58 -12.91 2.52 -30.35
C THR A 58 -12.35 1.49 -31.32
N ASN A 59 -11.67 0.43 -30.85
CA ASN A 59 -11.24 -0.65 -31.74
C ASN A 59 -11.35 -2.06 -31.09
N PRO A 60 -12.48 -2.77 -31.28
CA PRO A 60 -12.68 -4.11 -30.71
C PRO A 60 -11.85 -5.23 -31.37
N ILE A 61 -10.93 -4.91 -32.30
CA ILE A 61 -10.16 -5.91 -33.07
C ILE A 61 -8.65 -5.90 -32.73
N ARG A 62 -8.18 -5.01 -31.85
CA ARG A 62 -6.87 -5.23 -31.25
C ARG A 62 -7.06 -6.05 -29.99
N PRO A 63 -6.72 -7.36 -29.98
CA PRO A 63 -6.62 -8.06 -28.70
C PRO A 63 -5.68 -7.22 -27.86
N CYS A 64 -6.06 -6.99 -26.62
CA CYS A 64 -5.25 -6.31 -25.62
C CYS A 64 -3.81 -6.82 -25.70
N VAL A 65 -2.97 -6.07 -26.41
CA VAL A 65 -1.52 -6.19 -26.30
C VAL A 65 -1.08 -5.13 -25.28
N SER A 66 -1.87 -4.91 -24.23
CA SER A 66 -1.25 -4.78 -22.92
C SER A 66 -0.49 -6.09 -22.77
N PRO A 67 0.85 -6.12 -22.83
CA PRO A 67 1.55 -7.37 -22.61
C PRO A 67 1.10 -7.82 -21.22
N LYS A 68 0.36 -8.94 -21.14
CA LYS A 68 0.06 -9.66 -19.89
C LYS A 68 1.33 -10.20 -19.21
N ILE A 69 2.49 -9.62 -19.53
CA ILE A 69 3.82 -10.01 -19.09
C ILE A 69 4.20 -9.24 -17.82
N HIS A 70 3.49 -8.16 -17.46
CA HIS A 70 3.87 -7.28 -16.35
C HIS A 70 2.81 -7.14 -15.24
N GLN A 71 1.70 -7.90 -15.29
CA GLN A 71 0.60 -7.75 -14.33
C GLN A 71 0.95 -8.11 -12.88
N ASP A 72 2.07 -8.80 -12.64
CA ASP A 72 2.48 -9.23 -11.30
C ASP A 72 3.66 -8.44 -10.72
N MET A 73 4.18 -7.42 -11.43
CA MET A 73 5.33 -6.64 -10.94
C MET A 73 4.92 -5.24 -10.50
N GLU A 74 4.81 -5.08 -9.18
CA GLU A 74 4.57 -3.81 -8.53
C GLU A 74 5.82 -2.91 -8.61
N VAL A 75 5.68 -1.75 -9.25
CA VAL A 75 6.76 -0.75 -9.33
C VAL A 75 6.89 -0.03 -7.99
N ASN A 76 8.06 -0.13 -7.36
CA ASN A 76 8.30 0.50 -6.07
C ASN A 76 8.94 1.88 -6.17
N LEU A 77 9.50 2.26 -7.33
CA LEU A 77 10.07 3.57 -7.61
C LEU A 77 10.16 3.83 -9.11
N VAL A 78 9.92 5.07 -9.52
CA VAL A 78 10.13 5.55 -10.89
C VAL A 78 11.32 6.50 -10.89
N ILE A 79 12.28 6.28 -11.78
CA ILE A 79 13.37 7.21 -12.06
C ILE A 79 13.28 7.63 -13.53
N THR A 80 13.19 8.93 -13.80
CA THR A 80 12.94 9.43 -15.17
C THR A 80 13.88 10.57 -15.53
N ASP A 81 14.31 10.62 -16.79
CA ASP A 81 14.92 11.81 -17.36
C ASP A 81 13.88 12.95 -17.44
N TYR A 82 14.35 14.19 -17.31
CA TYR A 82 13.51 15.37 -17.45
C TYR A 82 13.21 15.67 -18.92
N CYS A 83 14.24 15.68 -19.77
CA CYS A 83 14.20 16.21 -21.13
C CYS A 83 13.95 15.09 -22.16
N MET A 84 12.72 14.56 -22.19
CA MET A 84 12.33 13.55 -23.16
C MET A 84 11.47 14.14 -24.28
N PRO A 85 11.55 13.63 -25.53
CA PRO A 85 10.71 14.07 -26.63
C PRO A 85 9.24 13.69 -26.40
N GLY A 86 8.33 14.59 -26.79
CA GLY A 86 6.88 14.42 -26.72
C GLY A 86 6.28 14.64 -25.33
N MET A 87 6.85 14.02 -24.29
CA MET A 87 6.41 14.20 -22.90
C MET A 87 7.62 14.29 -21.97
N THR A 88 7.70 15.37 -21.18
CA THR A 88 8.81 15.58 -20.25
C THR A 88 8.70 14.67 -19.02
N GLY A 89 9.80 14.49 -18.30
CA GLY A 89 9.78 13.80 -17.00
C GLY A 89 8.90 14.52 -15.96
N TYR A 90 8.75 15.84 -16.07
CA TYR A 90 7.83 16.61 -15.24
C TYR A 90 6.37 16.29 -15.56
N ASP A 91 6.01 16.17 -16.84
CA ASP A 91 4.65 15.77 -17.24
C ASP A 91 4.32 14.34 -16.80
N LEU A 92 5.31 13.44 -16.86
CA LEU A 92 5.18 12.08 -16.35
C LEU A 92 4.96 12.08 -14.84
N LEU A 93 5.78 12.82 -14.09
CA LEU A 93 5.64 12.99 -12.63
C LEU A 93 4.23 13.44 -12.27
N LYS A 94 3.74 14.50 -12.92
CA LYS A 94 2.41 15.04 -12.68
C LYS A 94 1.32 13.98 -12.87
N LYS A 95 1.35 13.24 -13.98
CA LYS A 95 0.38 12.16 -14.24
C LYS A 95 0.44 11.03 -13.21
N ILE A 96 1.63 10.66 -12.75
CA ILE A 96 1.79 9.64 -11.70
C ILE A 96 1.18 10.14 -10.38
N LYS A 97 1.45 11.39 -9.99
CA LYS A 97 0.97 11.98 -8.73
C LYS A 97 -0.51 12.31 -8.74
N GLU A 98 -1.10 12.59 -9.90
CA GLU A 98 -2.55 12.75 -10.09
C GLU A 98 -3.32 11.41 -10.01
N SER A 99 -2.66 10.28 -10.26
CA SER A 99 -3.30 8.96 -10.22
C SER A 99 -3.53 8.48 -8.79
N SER A 100 -4.77 8.07 -8.48
CA SER A 100 -5.12 7.55 -7.16
C SER A 100 -4.35 6.28 -6.78
N SER A 101 -4.04 5.42 -7.75
CA SER A 101 -3.34 4.15 -7.53
C SER A 101 -1.81 4.30 -7.50
N LEU A 102 -1.25 5.33 -8.13
CA LEU A 102 0.21 5.46 -8.31
C LEU A 102 0.83 6.64 -7.57
N ARG A 103 0.03 7.56 -7.01
CA ARG A 103 0.54 8.76 -6.32
C ARG A 103 1.55 8.47 -5.20
N ASN A 104 1.46 7.29 -4.60
CA ASN A 104 2.33 6.86 -3.51
C ASN A 104 3.69 6.36 -3.99
N ILE A 105 3.82 6.02 -5.28
CA ILE A 105 5.09 5.58 -5.85
C ILE A 105 6.06 6.75 -5.83
N PRO A 106 7.26 6.57 -5.24
CA PRO A 106 8.31 7.55 -5.29
C PRO A 106 8.75 7.86 -6.72
N VAL A 107 8.93 9.14 -7.04
CA VAL A 107 9.38 9.57 -8.37
C VAL A 107 10.64 10.40 -8.23
N VAL A 108 11.69 9.99 -8.94
CA VAL A 108 12.99 10.65 -8.97
C VAL A 108 13.27 11.19 -10.36
N ILE A 109 13.66 12.46 -10.45
CA ILE A 109 13.96 13.13 -11.71
C ILE A 109 15.46 13.19 -11.93
N MET A 110 15.92 12.91 -13.14
CA MET A 110 17.30 13.08 -13.60
C MET A 110 17.34 14.20 -14.64
N SER A 111 18.34 15.08 -14.59
CA SER A 111 18.49 16.18 -15.56
C SER A 111 19.95 16.46 -15.84
N SER A 112 20.30 16.76 -17.10
CA SER A 112 21.62 17.27 -17.47
C SER A 112 21.80 18.75 -17.13
N GLU A 113 20.69 19.47 -16.93
CA GLU A 113 20.70 20.91 -16.63
C GLU A 113 20.49 21.18 -15.14
N ASN A 114 21.31 22.08 -14.59
CA ASN A 114 21.21 22.56 -13.21
C ASN A 114 20.46 23.88 -13.14
N VAL A 115 19.13 23.81 -13.30
CA VAL A 115 18.24 24.97 -13.28
C VAL A 115 17.44 24.96 -11.98
N PRO A 116 17.70 25.87 -11.02
CA PRO A 116 17.06 25.86 -9.70
C PRO A 116 15.53 25.88 -9.77
N SER A 117 14.95 26.70 -10.65
CA SER A 117 13.49 26.77 -10.82
C SER A 117 12.87 25.46 -11.28
N ARG A 118 13.58 24.66 -12.10
CA ARG A 118 13.12 23.31 -12.50
C ARG A 118 13.18 22.33 -11.34
N ILE A 119 14.26 22.37 -10.57
CA ILE A 119 14.43 21.51 -9.39
C ILE A 119 13.29 21.79 -8.40
N THR A 120 13.10 23.06 -8.03
CA THR A 120 12.02 23.49 -7.12
C THR A 120 10.66 23.04 -7.62
N ARG A 121 10.34 23.29 -8.90
CA ARG A 121 9.06 22.91 -9.48
C ARG A 121 8.80 21.40 -9.44
N CYS A 122 9.82 20.56 -9.66
CA CYS A 122 9.65 19.11 -9.58
C CYS A 122 9.39 18.65 -8.14
N LEU A 123 10.11 19.22 -7.18
CA LEU A 123 9.93 18.87 -5.77
C LEU A 123 8.56 19.33 -5.23
N GLU A 124 8.09 20.51 -5.64
CA GLU A 124 6.76 21.03 -5.31
C GLU A 124 5.63 20.17 -5.88
N GLU A 125 5.81 19.62 -7.08
CA GLU A 125 4.86 18.66 -7.70
C GLU A 125 4.89 17.27 -7.01
N GLY A 126 5.82 17.07 -6.06
CA GLY A 126 5.91 15.84 -5.27
C GLY A 126 6.96 14.86 -5.76
N ALA A 127 7.94 15.28 -6.56
CA ALA A 127 9.14 14.48 -6.78
C ALA A 127 9.84 14.22 -5.44
N ASP A 128 10.25 12.98 -5.24
CA ASP A 128 10.94 12.53 -4.03
C ASP A 128 12.39 12.97 -4.03
N GLU A 129 13.00 13.08 -5.22
CA GLU A 129 14.41 13.39 -5.38
C GLU A 129 14.72 13.96 -6.77
N PHE A 130 15.80 14.74 -6.87
CA PHE A 130 16.31 15.27 -8.13
C PHE A 130 17.83 15.02 -8.25
N PHE A 131 18.26 14.39 -9.34
CA PHE A 131 19.66 14.10 -9.63
C PHE A 131 20.15 14.87 -10.86
N LEU A 132 21.38 15.36 -10.77
CA LEU A 132 22.11 15.86 -11.94
C LEU A 132 22.83 14.70 -12.62
N LYS A 133 22.71 14.63 -13.95
CA LYS A 133 23.46 13.67 -14.77
C LYS A 133 24.93 14.11 -14.87
N PRO A 134 25.89 13.17 -14.94
CA PRO A 134 25.69 11.71 -14.90
C PRO A 134 25.39 11.20 -13.48
N VAL A 135 24.41 10.32 -13.36
CA VAL A 135 24.05 9.69 -12.08
C VAL A 135 25.16 8.76 -11.63
N ARG A 136 25.53 8.83 -10.34
CA ARG A 136 26.58 8.02 -9.73
C ARG A 136 25.98 7.03 -8.74
N LYS A 137 26.77 6.00 -8.41
CA LYS A 137 26.39 5.01 -7.39
C LYS A 137 26.06 5.66 -6.03
N SER A 138 26.75 6.73 -5.66
CA SER A 138 26.48 7.48 -4.42
C SER A 138 25.08 8.08 -4.39
N ASP A 139 24.55 8.47 -5.55
CA ASP A 139 23.24 9.11 -5.65
C ASP A 139 22.14 8.06 -5.42
N LEU A 140 22.36 6.80 -5.83
CA LEU A 140 21.43 5.70 -5.61
C LEU A 140 21.20 5.37 -4.13
N ASN A 141 22.17 5.64 -3.25
CA ASN A 141 21.99 5.44 -1.80
C ASN A 141 20.84 6.30 -1.24
N ARG A 142 20.53 7.42 -1.93
CA ARG A 142 19.43 8.30 -1.56
C ARG A 142 18.07 7.72 -1.93
N LEU A 143 18.00 6.67 -2.76
CA LEU A 143 16.75 6.02 -3.16
C LEU A 143 16.19 5.09 -2.08
N GLU A 144 17.06 4.45 -1.29
CA GLU A 144 16.66 3.45 -0.29
C GLU A 144 15.57 3.93 0.70
N PRO A 145 15.65 5.14 1.28
CA PRO A 145 14.64 5.62 2.21
C PRO A 145 13.26 5.75 1.57
N HIS A 146 13.20 6.15 0.29
CA HIS A 146 11.93 6.34 -0.42
C HIS A 146 11.28 5.01 -0.76
N ILE A 147 12.06 4.03 -1.21
CA ILE A 147 11.59 2.69 -1.55
C ILE A 147 11.03 1.96 -0.31
N LYS A 148 11.71 2.07 0.83
CA LYS A 148 11.26 1.45 2.10
C LYS A 148 9.98 2.08 2.64
N ARG A 149 9.73 3.37 2.34
CA ARG A 149 8.56 4.11 2.80
C ARG A 149 7.25 3.62 2.16
N THR A 150 7.28 3.18 0.89
CA THR A 150 6.11 2.65 0.18
C THR A 150 5.53 1.45 0.95
N LYS A 151 6.37 0.47 1.29
CA LYS A 151 5.96 -0.74 2.04
C LYS A 151 5.31 -0.46 3.40
N LEU A 152 5.79 0.54 4.13
CA LEU A 152 5.23 0.88 5.45
C LEU A 152 3.82 1.48 5.33
N LYS A 153 3.56 2.22 4.24
CA LYS A 153 2.22 2.78 3.99
C LYS A 153 1.26 1.68 3.57
N ASP A 154 1.68 0.76 2.70
CA ASP A 154 0.82 -0.33 2.25
C ASP A 154 0.49 -1.29 3.39
N GLN A 155 1.47 -1.64 4.24
CA GLN A 155 1.23 -2.47 5.44
C GLN A 155 0.31 -1.78 6.46
N LYS A 156 0.44 -0.46 6.64
CA LYS A 156 -0.44 0.30 7.55
C LYS A 156 -1.85 0.40 6.99
N GLN A 157 -2.00 0.63 5.69
CA GLN A 157 -3.28 0.71 5.01
C GLN A 157 -4.03 -0.63 5.07
N GLU A 158 -3.35 -1.75 4.77
CA GLU A 158 -3.94 -3.10 4.90
C GLU A 158 -4.30 -3.44 6.35
N THR A 159 -3.50 -3.01 7.33
CA THR A 159 -3.80 -3.27 8.75
C THR A 159 -5.02 -2.47 9.21
N LEU A 160 -5.14 -1.20 8.80
CA LEU A 160 -6.29 -0.35 9.12
C LEU A 160 -7.59 -0.89 8.48
N GLU A 161 -7.54 -1.32 7.22
CA GLU A 161 -8.69 -1.92 6.54
C GLU A 161 -9.10 -3.27 7.15
N LYS A 162 -8.15 -4.06 7.67
CA LYS A 162 -8.46 -5.29 8.42
C LYS A 162 -9.13 -5.00 9.76
N VAL A 163 -8.68 -3.97 10.49
CA VAL A 163 -9.29 -3.59 11.78
C VAL A 163 -10.72 -3.07 11.57
N GLU A 164 -10.96 -2.19 10.59
CA GLU A 164 -12.31 -1.70 10.29
C GLU A 164 -13.27 -2.83 9.87
N ASN A 165 -12.80 -3.78 9.05
CA ASN A 165 -13.61 -4.94 8.66
C ASN A 165 -13.91 -5.89 9.84
N LEU A 166 -12.97 -6.06 10.78
CA LEU A 166 -13.19 -6.86 11.99
C LEU A 166 -14.18 -6.18 12.95
N GLU A 167 -14.13 -4.86 13.08
CA GLU A 167 -15.08 -4.09 13.90
C GLU A 167 -16.51 -4.14 13.33
N GLN A 168 -16.67 -4.02 12.01
CA GLN A 168 -17.98 -4.13 11.35
C GLN A 168 -18.57 -5.55 11.47
N GLN A 169 -17.74 -6.60 11.36
CA GLN A 169 -18.19 -7.98 11.54
C GLN A 169 -18.65 -8.27 12.99
N GLN A 170 -17.97 -7.71 13.99
CA GLN A 170 -18.37 -7.85 15.39
C GLN A 170 -19.67 -7.10 15.71
N GLN A 171 -19.94 -5.95 15.07
CA GLN A 171 -21.20 -5.23 15.25
C GLN A 171 -22.40 -5.98 14.63
N ILE A 172 -22.24 -6.57 13.44
CA ILE A 172 -23.32 -7.35 12.78
C ILE A 172 -23.69 -8.61 13.59
N GLN A 173 -22.75 -9.19 14.33
CA GLN A 173 -22.98 -10.40 15.13
C GLN A 173 -23.70 -10.13 16.46
N ASN A 174 -23.64 -8.90 16.97
CA ASN A 174 -24.28 -8.49 18.22
C ASN A 174 -25.73 -7.98 18.05
N ASP A 175 -26.18 -7.70 16.82
CA ASP A 175 -27.53 -7.17 16.52
C ASP A 175 -28.58 -8.25 16.19
N GLN A 176 -28.31 -9.54 16.41
CA GLN A 176 -29.34 -10.58 16.32
C GLN A 176 -30.36 -10.41 17.48
N PRO A 177 -31.67 -10.17 17.20
CA PRO A 177 -32.66 -10.08 18.26
C PRO A 177 -32.80 -11.45 18.93
N GLN A 178 -32.57 -11.51 20.24
CA GLN A 178 -32.94 -12.66 21.07
C GLN A 178 -34.47 -12.84 21.01
N GLN A 179 -34.97 -13.64 20.07
CA GLN A 179 -36.35 -14.09 20.09
C GLN A 179 -36.52 -15.04 21.28
N GLN A 180 -37.04 -14.48 22.36
CA GLN A 180 -37.37 -15.12 23.60
C GLN A 180 -38.53 -16.11 23.35
N ILE A 181 -38.20 -17.41 23.24
CA ILE A 181 -39.19 -18.48 23.21
C ILE A 181 -39.78 -18.59 24.62
N LEU A 182 -40.97 -18.02 24.84
CA LEU A 182 -41.81 -18.34 25.99
C LEU A 182 -42.51 -19.67 25.71
N GLN A 183 -42.23 -20.69 26.53
CA GLN A 183 -43.15 -21.81 26.74
C GLN A 183 -43.73 -21.74 28.16
N PRO A 184 -45.02 -22.07 28.36
CA PRO A 184 -45.65 -22.06 29.66
C PRO A 184 -45.48 -23.42 30.34
N GLU A 185 -44.95 -23.45 31.56
CA GLU A 185 -45.05 -24.63 32.42
C GLU A 185 -45.82 -24.28 33.68
N SER A 186 -47.12 -24.51 33.62
CA SER A 186 -47.94 -24.86 34.76
C SER A 186 -47.88 -26.38 34.92
N GLU A 187 -47.36 -26.89 36.04
CA GLU A 187 -47.99 -27.97 36.81
C GLU A 187 -47.19 -28.34 38.08
N THR A 188 -47.99 -28.64 39.09
CA THR A 188 -47.76 -29.01 40.49
C THR A 188 -47.06 -30.36 40.72
N ASN A 189 -46.25 -30.45 41.78
CA ASN A 189 -46.23 -31.56 42.76
C ASN A 189 -45.25 -31.17 43.88
N ILE A 190 -45.72 -30.90 45.11
CA ILE A 190 -46.00 -31.86 46.19
C ILE A 190 -44.79 -32.74 46.50
N GLU A 191 -44.42 -32.67 47.78
CA GLU A 191 -43.74 -33.64 48.63
C GLU A 191 -42.33 -33.30 49.15
N GLN A 192 -42.22 -33.42 50.48
CA GLN A 192 -41.02 -33.66 51.29
C GLN A 192 -40.18 -32.45 51.71
N GLN A 193 -40.50 -31.83 52.84
CA GLN A 193 -40.16 -32.34 54.18
C GLN A 193 -40.49 -31.30 55.25
N GLN A 194 -41.50 -31.61 56.06
CA GLN A 194 -41.56 -31.13 57.43
C GLN A 194 -40.41 -31.78 58.19
N LYS A 195 -39.55 -30.98 58.83
CA LYS A 195 -38.89 -31.38 60.07
C LYS A 195 -38.41 -30.13 60.81
N GLN A 196 -39.08 -29.90 61.94
CA GLN A 196 -38.52 -29.33 63.18
C GLN A 196 -38.27 -27.81 63.13
N GLN A 197 -38.61 -26.98 64.10
CA GLN A 197 -39.22 -27.13 65.41
C GLN A 197 -39.46 -25.66 65.87
N THR A 198 -40.65 -25.41 66.43
CA THR A 198 -40.94 -24.54 67.60
C THR A 198 -40.23 -23.18 67.75
N THR A 199 -40.94 -22.06 67.65
CA THR A 199 -41.65 -21.33 68.75
C THR A 199 -40.73 -20.47 69.64
N THR A 200 -41.19 -19.23 69.87
CA THR A 200 -41.04 -18.38 71.09
C THR A 200 -40.10 -17.18 70.91
N THR A 201 -40.62 -15.99 70.60
CA THR A 201 -41.15 -14.93 71.51
C THR A 201 -40.05 -14.07 72.16
N ILE A 202 -39.92 -12.85 71.64
CA ILE A 202 -39.94 -11.51 72.29
C ILE A 202 -39.57 -11.40 73.79
N THR A 203 -38.95 -10.25 74.11
CA THR A 203 -39.03 -9.39 75.35
C THR A 203 -37.83 -9.38 76.34
N THR A 204 -37.03 -8.29 76.26
CA THR A 204 -36.94 -7.18 77.26
C THR A 204 -36.21 -7.37 78.61
N THR A 205 -35.21 -6.47 78.85
CA THR A 205 -34.72 -5.88 80.14
C THR A 205 -34.08 -6.80 81.19
N ARG A 206 -33.21 -6.42 82.13
CA ARG A 206 -32.46 -5.21 82.59
C ARG A 206 -31.85 -5.61 83.96
N GLU A 207 -30.62 -5.16 84.27
CA GLU A 207 -29.96 -5.02 85.60
C GLU A 207 -29.96 -6.26 86.53
N GLU A 208 -28.91 -6.60 87.30
CA GLU A 208 -27.99 -5.82 88.14
C GLU A 208 -26.58 -6.45 88.15
#